data_AF-A0A3M1W2C3-F1
#
_entry.id   AF-A0A3M1W2C3-F1
#
_cell.length_a   1.000
_cell.length_b   1.000
_cell.length_c   1.000
_cell.angle_alpha   90.00
_cell.angle_beta   90.00
_cell.angle_gamma   90.00
#
_symmetry.space_group_name_H-M   'P 1'
#
loop_
_entity.id
_entity.type
_entity.pdbx_description
1 polymer ?
#
loop_
_entity_poly.entity_id
_entity_poly.type
_entity_poly.pdbx_seq_one_letter_code
_entity_poly.pdbx_strand_id
1 'polypeptide(L)'
;MRAESGTRGGRRAPWRRRALGVFLAAALAAAVGAAGCHPGVEERIDRLYRAERRGEIDLDELARALADPDRRLRVTAVAILGRSGRPEAVSLLTPAAADEDPGVRAAVATALGKLRSPEALETLSRLARDPVPVVRRRAVQAIAEIGSPKGAPAAASLLRDPDPGIRREAAKALAELAAPSAVGPLIDALADEDMQVRAWAARALGRIGDPRALPALERMEASESRYDRAAAANAIAQIRTRVEEGRP
;
A
#
# COMPACT_ATOMS: atom_id res chain seq x y z
N MET A 1 80.29 -9.99 -63.22
CA MET A 1 79.60 -10.93 -64.12
C MET A 1 78.30 -11.37 -63.46
N ARG A 2 77.22 -11.35 -64.26
CA ARG A 2 75.85 -11.73 -63.91
C ARG A 2 75.70 -13.26 -63.74
N ALA A 3 74.52 -13.62 -63.22
CA ALA A 3 73.75 -14.86 -63.41
C ALA A 3 74.05 -15.96 -62.37
N GLU A 4 73.12 -16.21 -61.42
CA GLU A 4 71.93 -17.11 -61.50
C GLU A 4 72.32 -18.56 -61.19
N SER A 5 71.55 -19.43 -60.56
CA SER A 5 70.28 -19.40 -59.81
C SER A 5 70.17 -20.79 -59.16
N GLY A 6 69.49 -20.93 -58.01
CA GLY A 6 69.32 -22.24 -57.38
C GLY A 6 68.60 -22.18 -56.04
N THR A 7 67.26 -22.22 -56.08
CA THR A 7 66.37 -22.25 -54.91
C THR A 7 66.03 -23.67 -54.46
N ARG A 8 66.27 -24.01 -53.19
CA ARG A 8 65.55 -24.98 -52.30
C ARG A 8 65.89 -24.55 -50.87
N GLY A 9 65.03 -24.40 -49.87
CA GLY A 9 63.67 -24.84 -49.58
C GLY A 9 63.66 -25.23 -48.08
N GLY A 10 62.77 -24.66 -47.26
CA GLY A 10 62.62 -25.07 -45.85
C GLY A 10 62.52 -23.93 -44.82
N ARG A 11 61.65 -22.95 -45.04
CA ARG A 11 61.31 -21.89 -44.07
C ARG A 11 60.42 -22.45 -42.95
N ARG A 12 60.72 -22.02 -41.73
CA ARG A 12 60.00 -22.34 -40.48
C ARG A 12 58.56 -21.82 -40.49
N ALA A 13 57.69 -22.55 -39.81
CA ALA A 13 56.23 -22.40 -39.79
C ALA A 13 55.70 -21.05 -39.24
N PRO A 14 54.51 -20.58 -39.67
CA PRO A 14 53.89 -19.35 -39.16
C PRO A 14 52.54 -19.58 -38.48
N TRP A 15 52.35 -19.23 -37.20
CA TRP A 15 51.00 -18.95 -36.68
C TRP A 15 50.96 -17.79 -35.67
N ARG A 16 50.44 -16.66 -36.17
CA ARG A 16 49.37 -15.80 -35.60
C ARG A 16 49.48 -15.37 -34.13
N ARG A 17 49.82 -14.09 -33.93
CA ARG A 17 49.13 -13.18 -32.99
C ARG A 17 49.16 -11.74 -33.51
N ARG A 18 48.01 -11.20 -33.90
CA ARG A 18 47.70 -9.74 -33.89
C ARG A 18 46.25 -9.46 -34.34
N ALA A 19 45.52 -8.76 -33.46
CA ALA A 19 44.53 -7.71 -33.73
C ALA A 19 44.47 -6.90 -32.41
N LEU A 20 45.16 -5.77 -32.25
CA LEU A 20 44.78 -4.39 -32.60
C LEU A 20 43.38 -4.00 -32.11
N GLY A 21 43.35 -3.27 -30.98
CA GLY A 21 42.19 -2.61 -30.40
C GLY A 21 42.57 -1.18 -30.01
N VAL A 22 41.92 -0.23 -30.69
CA VAL A 22 42.14 1.23 -30.77
C VAL A 22 41.65 1.99 -29.53
N PHE A 23 42.49 2.92 -29.07
CA PHE A 23 42.26 4.24 -28.47
C PHE A 23 41.23 4.50 -27.33
N LEU A 24 41.84 4.96 -26.24
CA LEU A 24 41.43 6.05 -25.34
C LEU A 24 40.52 7.13 -26.00
N ALA A 25 39.23 7.17 -25.63
CA ALA A 25 38.38 8.38 -25.59
C ALA A 25 36.95 8.03 -25.12
N ALA A 26 36.68 8.12 -23.81
CA ALA A 26 35.38 8.48 -23.22
C ALA A 26 35.47 8.44 -21.68
N ALA A 27 36.27 9.35 -21.11
CA ALA A 27 35.92 9.93 -19.82
C ALA A 27 34.95 11.10 -20.10
N LEU A 28 33.95 11.29 -19.22
CA LEU A 28 32.87 12.30 -19.24
C LEU A 28 31.53 11.91 -19.90
N ALA A 29 30.89 10.91 -19.30
CA ALA A 29 29.52 11.04 -18.81
C ALA A 29 29.52 10.53 -17.36
N ALA A 30 30.00 11.30 -16.38
CA ALA A 30 29.22 12.31 -15.67
C ALA A 30 27.84 11.73 -15.27
N ALA A 31 27.78 11.02 -14.15
CA ALA A 31 27.55 11.63 -12.84
C ALA A 31 26.12 12.17 -12.65
N VAL A 32 25.11 11.32 -12.87
CA VAL A 32 23.85 11.30 -12.09
C VAL A 32 23.35 9.85 -12.09
N GLY A 33 23.40 9.13 -10.97
CA GLY A 33 22.60 7.88 -10.84
C GLY A 33 23.17 6.68 -10.09
N ALA A 34 24.38 6.73 -9.52
CA ALA A 34 24.95 5.59 -8.77
C ALA A 34 24.88 5.80 -7.25
N ALA A 35 23.69 6.08 -6.71
CA ALA A 35 23.44 6.07 -5.28
C ALA A 35 22.56 4.87 -4.92
N GLY A 36 23.16 3.82 -4.34
CA GLY A 36 22.43 2.84 -3.51
C GLY A 36 22.27 1.41 -4.02
N CYS A 37 22.82 1.01 -5.17
CA CYS A 37 22.73 -0.39 -5.59
C CYS A 37 23.79 -1.28 -4.92
N HIS A 38 23.43 -1.95 -3.81
CA HIS A 38 24.26 -3.03 -3.26
C HIS A 38 24.39 -4.17 -4.31
N PRO A 39 25.61 -4.60 -4.66
CA PRO A 39 25.81 -5.74 -5.56
C PRO A 39 25.10 -6.97 -4.97
N GLY A 40 24.17 -7.56 -5.73
CA GLY A 40 23.42 -8.75 -5.32
C GLY A 40 22.02 -8.52 -4.75
N VAL A 41 21.60 -7.28 -4.47
CA VAL A 41 20.21 -7.02 -4.04
C VAL A 41 19.21 -7.37 -5.14
N GLU A 42 19.49 -7.00 -6.38
CA GLU A 42 18.63 -7.33 -7.54
C GLU A 42 18.52 -8.83 -7.74
N GLU A 43 19.63 -9.57 -7.66
CA GLU A 43 19.63 -11.03 -7.77
C GLU A 43 18.83 -11.71 -6.66
N ARG A 44 18.87 -11.16 -5.43
CA ARG A 44 18.08 -11.64 -4.29
C ARG A 44 16.60 -11.33 -4.49
N ILE A 45 16.24 -10.14 -4.95
CA ILE A 45 14.85 -9.78 -5.29
C ILE A 45 14.32 -10.70 -6.40
N ASP A 46 15.10 -10.93 -7.46
CA ASP A 46 14.74 -11.83 -8.56
C ASP A 46 14.59 -13.28 -8.11
N ARG A 47 15.37 -13.71 -7.13
CA ARG A 47 15.22 -15.02 -6.50
C ARG A 47 13.90 -15.11 -5.74
N LEU A 48 13.58 -14.13 -4.91
CA LEU A 48 12.32 -14.09 -4.15
C LEU A 48 11.09 -14.11 -5.08
N TYR A 49 11.11 -13.31 -6.15
CA TYR A 49 10.00 -13.33 -7.12
C TYR A 49 9.91 -14.63 -7.92
N ARG A 50 11.04 -15.27 -8.23
CA ARG A 50 11.02 -16.60 -8.87
C ARG A 50 10.42 -17.66 -7.95
N ALA A 51 10.77 -17.64 -6.66
CA ALA A 51 10.22 -18.54 -5.66
C ALA A 51 8.70 -18.33 -5.49
N GLU A 52 8.25 -17.07 -5.41
CA GLU A 52 6.82 -16.71 -5.36
C GLU A 52 6.06 -17.28 -6.56
N ARG A 53 6.55 -17.08 -7.79
CA ARG A 53 5.89 -17.58 -9.01
C ARG A 53 5.79 -19.10 -9.08
N ARG A 54 6.69 -19.82 -8.40
CA ARG A 54 6.67 -21.29 -8.33
C ARG A 54 5.83 -21.81 -7.15
N GLY A 55 5.36 -20.94 -6.27
CA GLY A 55 4.69 -21.33 -5.02
C GLY A 55 5.66 -21.84 -3.94
N GLU A 56 6.97 -21.71 -4.15
CA GLU A 56 8.04 -22.19 -3.28
C GLU A 56 8.40 -21.13 -2.23
N ILE A 57 7.40 -20.56 -1.56
CA ILE A 57 7.61 -19.48 -0.59
C ILE A 57 8.20 -20.04 0.71
N ASP A 58 9.46 -19.68 0.97
CA ASP A 58 10.16 -19.88 2.25
C ASP A 58 9.93 -18.67 3.17
N LEU A 59 9.23 -18.88 4.28
CA LEU A 59 8.93 -17.83 5.25
C LEU A 59 10.19 -17.36 6.02
N ASP A 60 11.19 -18.22 6.20
CA ASP A 60 12.44 -17.87 6.88
C ASP A 60 13.34 -17.00 5.99
N GLU A 61 13.31 -17.24 4.67
CA GLU A 61 13.96 -16.35 3.71
C GLU A 61 13.29 -14.97 3.69
N LEU A 62 11.95 -14.93 3.70
CA LEU A 62 11.22 -13.66 3.77
C LEU A 62 11.42 -12.93 5.10
N ALA A 63 11.47 -13.64 6.23
CA ALA A 63 11.78 -13.06 7.53
C ALA A 63 13.16 -12.41 7.56
N ARG A 64 14.18 -13.07 6.99
CA ARG A 64 15.52 -12.47 6.82
C ARG A 64 15.50 -11.26 5.89
N ALA A 65 14.72 -11.29 4.81
CA ALA A 65 14.59 -10.17 3.88
C ALA A 65 13.85 -8.97 4.49
N LEU A 66 12.93 -9.17 5.44
CA LEU A 66 12.29 -8.10 6.21
C LEU A 66 13.30 -7.34 7.11
N ALA A 67 14.37 -7.99 7.54
CA ALA A 67 15.42 -7.39 8.36
C ALA A 67 16.60 -6.82 7.53
N ASP A 68 16.48 -6.80 6.20
CA ASP A 68 17.59 -6.40 5.33
C ASP A 68 17.87 -4.89 5.38
N PRO A 69 19.14 -4.46 5.36
CA PRO A 69 19.49 -3.05 5.28
C PRO A 69 18.92 -2.35 4.04
N ASP A 70 18.78 -3.04 2.90
CA ASP A 70 18.20 -2.47 1.69
C ASP A 70 16.67 -2.49 1.77
N ARG A 71 16.10 -1.28 1.86
CA ARG A 71 14.66 -1.02 1.83
C ARG A 71 13.92 -1.78 0.71
N ARG A 72 14.54 -1.95 -0.47
CA ARG A 72 13.91 -2.65 -1.59
C ARG A 72 13.63 -4.10 -1.27
N LEU A 73 14.56 -4.79 -0.59
CA LEU A 73 14.34 -6.17 -0.14
C LEU A 73 13.25 -6.24 0.92
N ARG A 74 13.22 -5.31 1.87
CA ARG A 74 12.15 -5.23 2.88
C ARG A 74 10.78 -5.07 2.22
N VAL A 75 10.64 -4.12 1.29
CA VAL A 75 9.40 -3.91 0.52
C VAL A 75 9.03 -5.16 -0.30
N THR A 76 9.99 -5.80 -0.95
CA THR A 76 9.76 -7.04 -1.72
C THR A 76 9.22 -8.14 -0.82
N ALA A 77 9.84 -8.36 0.35
CA ALA A 77 9.41 -9.36 1.30
C ALA A 77 7.98 -9.10 1.80
N VAL A 78 7.67 -7.85 2.17
CA VAL A 78 6.32 -7.42 2.56
C VAL A 78 5.30 -7.71 1.45
N ALA A 79 5.64 -7.39 0.21
CA ALA A 79 4.74 -7.56 -0.92
C ALA A 79 4.43 -9.03 -1.21
N ILE A 80 5.43 -9.92 -1.10
CA ILE A 80 5.27 -11.37 -1.27
C ILE A 80 4.45 -11.95 -0.12
N LEU A 81 4.76 -11.58 1.13
CA LEU A 81 4.00 -12.02 2.31
C LEU A 81 2.51 -11.65 2.18
N GLY A 82 2.19 -10.42 1.76
CA GLY A 82 0.80 -10.00 1.54
C GLY A 82 0.06 -10.74 0.43
N ARG A 83 0.76 -11.24 -0.60
CA ARG A 83 0.17 -12.05 -1.69
C ARG A 83 0.15 -13.55 -1.39
N SER A 84 0.90 -14.00 -0.39
CA SER A 84 1.01 -15.42 -0.06
C SER A 84 -0.30 -16.05 0.40
N GLY A 85 -1.22 -15.25 0.95
CA GLY A 85 -2.47 -15.73 1.55
C GLY A 85 -2.26 -16.56 2.83
N ARG A 86 -1.03 -16.63 3.35
CA ARG A 86 -0.68 -17.42 4.53
C ARG A 86 -1.01 -16.64 5.81
N PRO A 87 -1.81 -17.18 6.74
CA PRO A 87 -2.13 -16.51 8.00
C PRO A 87 -0.88 -16.11 8.81
N GLU A 88 0.17 -16.92 8.74
CA GLU A 88 1.47 -16.68 9.39
C GLU A 88 2.15 -15.40 8.90
N ALA A 89 1.78 -14.88 7.72
CA ALA A 89 2.31 -13.63 7.21
C ALA A 89 1.97 -12.44 8.13
N VAL A 90 0.85 -12.48 8.87
CA VAL A 90 0.46 -11.38 9.78
C VAL A 90 1.46 -11.21 10.93
N SER A 91 1.92 -12.32 11.52
CA SER A 91 2.90 -12.26 12.62
C SER A 91 4.27 -11.78 12.12
N LEU A 92 4.68 -12.18 10.91
CA LEU A 92 5.92 -11.71 10.29
C LEU A 92 5.87 -10.23 9.88
N LEU A 93 4.73 -9.74 9.39
CA LEU A 93 4.54 -8.35 8.98
C LEU A 93 4.40 -7.37 10.15
N THR A 94 3.95 -7.85 11.32
CA THR A 94 3.66 -7.00 12.47
C THR A 94 4.88 -6.20 12.96
N PRO A 95 6.08 -6.79 13.15
CA PRO A 95 7.28 -6.03 13.49
C PRO A 95 7.68 -5.00 12.43
N ALA A 96 7.50 -5.33 11.14
CA ALA A 96 7.83 -4.43 10.02
C ALA A 96 6.91 -3.19 9.95
N ALA A 97 5.80 -3.16 10.70
CA ALA A 97 4.98 -1.96 10.83
C ALA A 97 5.71 -0.82 11.58
N ALA A 98 6.84 -1.09 12.23
CA ALA A 98 7.69 -0.10 12.88
C ALA A 98 8.97 0.23 12.08
N ASP A 99 9.02 -0.14 10.79
CA ASP A 99 10.18 0.13 9.94
C ASP A 99 10.52 1.63 9.89
N GLU A 100 11.82 1.94 9.83
CA GLU A 100 12.31 3.31 9.69
C GLU A 100 11.74 4.00 8.44
N ASP A 101 11.56 3.26 7.35
CA ASP A 101 11.11 3.78 6.07
C ASP A 101 9.58 3.78 5.99
N PRO A 102 8.95 4.95 5.75
CA PRO A 102 7.50 5.05 5.65
C PRO A 102 6.92 4.30 4.44
N GLY A 103 7.70 4.09 3.38
CA GLY A 103 7.32 3.27 2.24
C GLY A 103 7.18 1.79 2.61
N VAL A 104 8.06 1.26 3.47
CA VAL A 104 7.93 -0.09 4.03
C VAL A 104 6.68 -0.17 4.92
N ARG A 105 6.48 0.78 5.85
CA ARG A 105 5.28 0.79 6.71
C ARG A 105 3.97 0.86 5.92
N ALA A 106 3.93 1.68 4.86
CA ALA A 106 2.79 1.75 3.95
C ALA A 106 2.58 0.45 3.16
N ALA A 107 3.67 -0.21 2.75
CA ALA A 107 3.60 -1.53 2.13
C ALA A 107 3.06 -2.58 3.11
N VAL A 108 3.43 -2.51 4.40
CA VAL A 108 2.93 -3.40 5.45
C VAL A 108 1.43 -3.24 5.62
N ALA A 109 0.92 -2.00 5.73
CA ALA A 109 -0.53 -1.75 5.78
C ALA A 109 -1.23 -2.37 4.56
N THR A 110 -0.70 -2.16 3.35
CA THR A 110 -1.25 -2.74 2.12
C THR A 110 -1.25 -4.26 2.13
N ALA A 111 -0.17 -4.88 2.61
CA ALA A 111 -0.04 -6.34 2.70
C ALA A 111 -1.03 -6.93 3.70
N LEU A 112 -1.18 -6.31 4.87
CA LEU A 112 -2.13 -6.72 5.90
C LEU A 112 -3.59 -6.64 5.41
N GLY A 113 -3.95 -5.60 4.65
CA GLY A 113 -5.27 -5.49 4.01
C GLY A 113 -5.58 -6.64 3.06
N LYS A 114 -4.61 -7.01 2.21
CA LYS A 114 -4.72 -8.13 1.26
C LYS A 114 -4.90 -9.49 1.93
N LEU A 115 -4.29 -9.68 3.10
CA LEU A 115 -4.46 -10.90 3.89
C LEU A 115 -5.88 -11.02 4.49
N ARG A 116 -6.61 -9.91 4.60
CA ARG A 116 -8.00 -9.85 5.11
C ARG A 116 -8.20 -10.51 6.47
N SER A 117 -7.15 -10.48 7.30
CA SER A 117 -7.13 -11.10 8.61
C SER A 117 -7.46 -10.06 9.69
N PRO A 118 -8.51 -10.27 10.52
CA PRO A 118 -8.84 -9.38 11.64
C PRO A 118 -7.74 -9.25 12.69
N GLU A 119 -6.84 -10.22 12.80
CA GLU A 119 -5.66 -10.19 13.67
C GLU A 119 -4.74 -9.00 13.35
N ALA A 120 -4.76 -8.51 12.10
CA ALA A 120 -3.99 -7.36 11.67
C ALA A 120 -4.53 -6.01 12.17
N LEU A 121 -5.76 -5.96 12.71
CA LEU A 121 -6.44 -4.69 13.03
C LEU A 121 -5.73 -3.88 14.12
N GLU A 122 -5.07 -4.53 15.09
CA GLU A 122 -4.31 -3.82 16.09
C GLU A 122 -3.09 -3.11 15.46
N THR A 123 -2.35 -3.81 14.61
CA THR A 123 -1.23 -3.25 13.86
C THR A 123 -1.68 -2.11 12.94
N LEU A 124 -2.78 -2.30 12.21
CA LEU A 124 -3.36 -1.25 11.37
C LEU A 124 -3.86 -0.04 12.18
N SER A 125 -4.37 -0.26 13.39
CA SER A 125 -4.76 0.83 14.29
C SER A 125 -3.57 1.69 14.71
N ARG A 126 -2.37 1.11 14.85
CA ARG A 126 -1.12 1.87 15.08
C ARG A 126 -0.72 2.64 13.82
N LEU A 127 -0.75 2.00 12.65
CA LEU A 127 -0.42 2.63 11.36
C LEU A 127 -1.41 3.75 10.96
N ALA A 128 -2.66 3.69 11.42
CA ALA A 128 -3.63 4.77 11.27
C ALA A 128 -3.22 6.06 12.02
N ARG A 129 -2.25 5.98 12.95
CA ARG A 129 -1.71 7.14 13.70
C ARG A 129 -0.30 7.51 13.25
N ASP A 130 0.17 6.95 12.13
CA ASP A 130 1.51 7.20 11.62
C ASP A 130 1.75 8.68 11.29
N PRO A 131 2.94 9.24 11.57
CA PRO A 131 3.23 10.63 11.23
C PRO A 131 3.11 10.91 9.72
N VAL A 132 3.31 9.90 8.86
CA VAL A 132 3.30 10.08 7.41
C VAL A 132 1.90 9.82 6.82
N PRO A 133 1.29 10.79 6.11
CA PRO A 133 -0.07 10.66 5.57
C PRO A 133 -0.28 9.44 4.67
N VAL A 134 0.73 9.07 3.88
CA VAL A 134 0.64 7.90 2.99
C VAL A 134 0.43 6.61 3.78
N VAL A 135 1.03 6.46 4.95
CA VAL A 135 0.89 5.27 5.80
C VAL A 135 -0.52 5.23 6.40
N ARG A 136 -1.01 6.36 6.93
CA ARG A 136 -2.38 6.47 7.47
C ARG A 136 -3.44 6.15 6.42
N ARG A 137 -3.26 6.68 5.20
CA ARG A 137 -4.14 6.40 4.06
C ARG A 137 -4.18 4.90 3.72
N ARG A 138 -3.01 4.23 3.69
CA ARG A 138 -2.96 2.77 3.47
C ARG A 138 -3.59 1.99 4.62
N ALA A 139 -3.41 2.43 5.85
CA ALA A 139 -4.00 1.79 7.02
C ALA A 139 -5.53 1.79 6.96
N VAL A 140 -6.16 2.93 6.62
CA VAL A 140 -7.63 3.00 6.54
C VAL A 140 -8.20 2.22 5.36
N GLN A 141 -7.49 2.19 4.22
CA GLN A 141 -7.85 1.33 3.09
C GLN A 141 -7.78 -0.15 3.49
N ALA A 142 -6.72 -0.56 4.17
CA ALA A 142 -6.56 -1.94 4.63
C ALA A 142 -7.62 -2.34 5.67
N ILE A 143 -8.00 -1.44 6.58
CA ILE A 143 -9.10 -1.66 7.53
C ILE A 143 -10.41 -1.92 6.78
N ALA A 144 -10.71 -1.14 5.74
CA ALA A 144 -11.88 -1.36 4.89
C ALA A 144 -11.81 -2.70 4.13
N GLU A 145 -10.64 -3.03 3.58
CA GLU A 145 -10.41 -4.30 2.87
C GLU A 145 -10.60 -5.54 3.76
N ILE A 146 -10.24 -5.47 5.04
CA ILE A 146 -10.51 -6.52 6.03
C ILE A 146 -12.02 -6.66 6.29
N GLY A 147 -12.78 -5.55 6.23
CA GLY A 147 -14.24 -5.56 6.33
C GLY A 147 -14.79 -5.88 7.72
N SER A 148 -13.94 -5.91 8.76
CA SER A 148 -14.36 -6.23 10.13
C SER A 148 -14.84 -4.97 10.86
N PRO A 149 -16.06 -4.96 11.46
CA PRO A 149 -16.54 -3.84 12.26
C PRO A 149 -15.62 -3.46 13.43
N LYS A 150 -14.77 -4.38 13.90
CA LYS A 150 -13.74 -4.12 14.92
C LYS A 150 -12.72 -3.06 14.50
N GLY A 151 -12.54 -2.81 13.20
CA GLY A 151 -11.67 -1.77 12.67
C GLY A 151 -12.28 -0.36 12.69
N ALA A 152 -13.59 -0.24 12.94
CA ALA A 152 -14.29 1.05 12.88
C ALA A 152 -13.72 2.12 13.83
N PRO A 153 -13.31 1.84 15.08
CA PRO A 153 -12.70 2.86 15.94
C PRO A 153 -11.43 3.49 15.34
N ALA A 154 -10.59 2.69 14.69
CA ALA A 154 -9.38 3.18 14.04
C ALA A 154 -9.70 4.03 12.80
N ALA A 155 -10.62 3.56 11.94
CA ALA A 155 -11.09 4.35 10.81
C ALA A 155 -11.76 5.67 11.25
N ALA A 156 -12.58 5.65 12.31
CA ALA A 156 -13.22 6.84 12.86
C ALA A 156 -12.23 7.88 13.39
N SER A 157 -11.09 7.47 13.93
CA SER A 157 -10.05 8.42 14.36
C SER A 157 -9.49 9.27 13.21
N LEU A 158 -9.57 8.77 11.97
CA LEU A 158 -9.10 9.45 10.76
C LEU A 158 -10.14 10.39 10.13
N LEU A 159 -11.37 10.45 10.64
CA LEU A 159 -12.36 11.45 10.24
C LEU A 159 -11.95 12.89 10.60
N ARG A 160 -10.92 13.06 11.43
CA ARG A 160 -10.36 14.36 11.81
C ARG A 160 -8.94 14.56 11.30
N ASP A 161 -8.52 13.78 10.29
CA ASP A 161 -7.19 13.90 9.69
C ASP A 161 -7.00 15.28 9.02
N PRO A 162 -5.80 15.89 9.11
CA PRO A 162 -5.50 17.12 8.39
C PRO A 162 -5.67 17.01 6.87
N ASP A 163 -5.46 15.82 6.29
CA ASP A 163 -5.63 15.58 4.85
C ASP A 163 -7.11 15.24 4.55
N PRO A 164 -7.83 16.08 3.79
CA PRO A 164 -9.24 15.84 3.44
C PRO A 164 -9.43 14.55 2.64
N GLY A 165 -8.44 14.16 1.84
CA GLY A 165 -8.42 12.89 1.14
C GLY A 165 -8.39 11.70 2.09
N ILE A 166 -7.72 11.79 3.25
CA ILE A 166 -7.72 10.74 4.27
C ILE A 166 -9.06 10.72 5.02
N ARG A 167 -9.60 11.88 5.38
CA ARG A 167 -10.95 11.98 5.98
C ARG A 167 -12.01 11.33 5.10
N ARG A 168 -11.92 11.53 3.79
CA ARG A 168 -12.82 10.92 2.81
C ARG A 168 -12.68 9.40 2.76
N GLU A 169 -11.45 8.87 2.72
CA GLU A 169 -11.23 7.42 2.78
C GLU A 169 -11.75 6.82 4.10
N ALA A 170 -11.61 7.54 5.21
CA ALA A 170 -12.15 7.13 6.51
C ALA A 170 -13.69 7.07 6.52
N ALA A 171 -14.37 8.10 6.03
CA ALA A 171 -15.82 8.11 5.92
C ALA A 171 -16.33 6.99 5.00
N LYS A 172 -15.64 6.76 3.88
CA LYS A 172 -15.94 5.65 2.96
C LYS A 172 -15.75 4.29 3.64
N ALA A 173 -14.62 4.06 4.32
CA ALA A 173 -14.35 2.83 5.05
C ALA A 173 -15.45 2.55 6.08
N LEU A 174 -15.86 3.56 6.85
CA LEU A 174 -16.94 3.42 7.83
C LEU A 174 -18.30 3.12 7.20
N ALA A 175 -18.58 3.63 5.99
CA ALA A 175 -19.77 3.26 5.24
C ALA A 175 -19.75 1.77 4.83
N GLU A 176 -18.58 1.23 4.49
CA GLU A 176 -18.41 -0.18 4.14
C GLU A 176 -18.52 -1.10 5.37
N LEU A 177 -17.93 -0.68 6.50
CA LEU A 177 -17.95 -1.42 7.76
C LEU A 177 -19.32 -1.40 8.45
N ALA A 178 -20.11 -0.34 8.26
CA ALA A 178 -21.44 -0.15 8.83
C ALA A 178 -21.52 -0.45 10.35
N ALA A 179 -20.49 -0.07 11.10
CA ALA A 179 -20.40 -0.36 12.52
C ALA A 179 -21.16 0.69 13.38
N PRO A 180 -22.04 0.29 14.31
CA PRO A 180 -22.77 1.22 15.18
C PRO A 180 -21.87 2.12 16.06
N SER A 181 -20.65 1.68 16.36
CA SER A 181 -19.67 2.48 17.11
C SER A 181 -19.22 3.75 16.36
N ALA A 182 -19.46 3.82 15.06
CA ALA A 182 -19.07 4.96 14.22
C ALA A 182 -20.14 6.07 14.16
N VAL A 183 -21.34 5.86 14.70
CA VAL A 183 -22.47 6.82 14.57
C VAL A 183 -22.10 8.21 15.07
N GLY A 184 -21.56 8.33 16.28
CA GLY A 184 -21.15 9.63 16.85
C GLY A 184 -20.11 10.35 15.97
N PRO A 185 -18.95 9.73 15.68
CA PRO A 185 -17.94 10.32 14.80
C PRO A 185 -18.46 10.69 13.41
N LEU A 186 -19.37 9.90 12.83
CA LEU A 186 -19.96 10.20 11.53
C LEU A 186 -20.96 11.36 11.58
N ILE A 187 -21.70 11.53 12.68
CA ILE A 187 -22.54 12.71 12.91
C ILE A 187 -21.70 13.98 12.90
N ASP A 188 -20.54 13.97 13.58
CA ASP A 188 -19.61 15.11 13.56
C ASP A 188 -19.12 15.40 12.12
N ALA A 189 -18.82 14.35 11.34
CA ALA A 189 -18.32 14.46 9.98
C ALA A 189 -19.37 14.99 8.96
N LEU A 190 -20.65 15.07 9.32
CA LEU A 190 -21.66 15.76 8.49
C LEU A 190 -21.43 17.27 8.41
N ALA A 191 -20.61 17.83 9.30
CA ALA A 191 -20.22 19.25 9.29
C ALA A 191 -18.83 19.48 8.68
N ASP A 192 -18.21 18.48 8.05
CA ASP A 192 -16.89 18.63 7.42
C ASP A 192 -16.92 19.68 6.30
N GLU A 193 -15.82 20.42 6.13
CA GLU A 193 -15.65 21.39 5.03
C GLU A 193 -15.72 20.72 3.65
N ASP A 194 -15.24 19.48 3.54
CA ASP A 194 -15.19 18.72 2.30
C ASP A 194 -16.54 18.03 2.03
N MET A 195 -17.15 18.39 0.90
CA MET A 195 -18.45 17.85 0.50
C MET A 195 -18.46 16.33 0.32
N GLN A 196 -17.35 15.72 -0.07
CA GLN A 196 -17.26 14.27 -0.24
C GLN A 196 -17.22 13.57 1.12
N VAL A 197 -16.56 14.17 2.12
CA VAL A 197 -16.59 13.66 3.51
C VAL A 197 -18.02 13.67 4.04
N ARG A 198 -18.74 14.80 3.92
CA ARG A 198 -20.16 14.91 4.32
C ARG A 198 -21.04 13.86 3.64
N ALA A 199 -20.90 13.70 2.32
CA ALA A 199 -21.68 12.75 1.55
C ALA A 199 -21.42 11.28 1.96
N TRP A 200 -20.15 10.90 2.17
CA TRP A 200 -19.81 9.57 2.66
C TRP A 200 -20.28 9.35 4.10
N ALA A 201 -20.21 10.37 4.96
CA ALA A 201 -20.71 10.31 6.32
C ALA A 201 -22.23 10.08 6.36
N ALA A 202 -23.01 10.83 5.57
CA ALA A 202 -24.44 10.63 5.44
C ALA A 202 -24.76 9.21 4.94
N ARG A 203 -24.06 8.73 3.91
CA ARG A 203 -24.23 7.37 3.40
C ARG A 203 -23.90 6.32 4.46
N ALA A 204 -22.85 6.51 5.25
CA ALA A 204 -22.49 5.59 6.32
C ALA A 204 -23.58 5.51 7.39
N LEU A 205 -24.12 6.66 7.82
CA LEU A 205 -25.21 6.73 8.79
C LEU A 205 -26.49 6.05 8.27
N GLY A 206 -26.85 6.28 7.00
CA GLY A 206 -27.97 5.57 6.35
C GLY A 206 -27.79 4.04 6.33
N ARG A 207 -26.57 3.58 6.08
CA ARG A 207 -26.22 2.15 6.09
C ARG A 207 -26.24 1.54 7.48
N ILE A 208 -25.80 2.28 8.49
CA ILE A 208 -25.85 1.85 9.89
C ILE A 208 -27.30 1.78 10.37
N GLY A 209 -28.15 2.72 9.98
CA GLY A 209 -29.57 2.69 10.32
C GLY A 209 -29.92 3.26 11.69
N ASP A 210 -28.96 3.81 12.44
CA ASP A 210 -29.18 4.29 13.80
C ASP A 210 -29.99 5.62 13.82
N PRO A 211 -31.18 5.65 14.45
CA PRO A 211 -32.04 6.84 14.49
C PRO A 211 -31.42 8.05 15.16
N ARG A 212 -30.38 7.88 16.00
CA ARG A 212 -29.64 9.00 16.62
C ARG A 212 -29.03 9.95 15.58
N ALA A 213 -28.86 9.50 14.34
CA ALA A 213 -28.35 10.31 13.23
C ALA A 213 -29.39 11.26 12.61
N LEU A 214 -30.69 11.00 12.79
CA LEU A 214 -31.76 11.73 12.11
C LEU A 214 -31.70 13.26 12.32
N PRO A 215 -31.55 13.78 13.55
CA PRO A 215 -31.52 15.24 13.75
C PRO A 215 -30.34 15.93 13.08
N ALA A 216 -29.22 15.23 12.87
CA ALA A 216 -28.07 15.77 12.16
C ALA A 216 -28.27 15.73 10.64
N LEU A 217 -28.84 14.64 10.13
CA LEU A 217 -29.17 14.51 8.72
C LEU A 217 -30.26 15.49 8.28
N GLU A 218 -31.30 15.71 9.10
CA GLU A 218 -32.37 16.68 8.79
C GLU A 218 -31.83 18.11 8.69
N ARG A 219 -30.84 18.48 9.53
CA ARG A 219 -30.12 19.76 9.39
C ARG A 219 -29.32 19.84 8.10
N MET A 220 -28.67 18.75 7.68
CA MET A 220 -27.96 18.66 6.42
C MET A 220 -28.93 18.73 5.21
N GLU A 221 -30.11 18.13 5.32
CA GLU A 221 -31.18 18.19 4.32
C GLU A 221 -31.79 19.59 4.15
N ALA A 222 -31.75 20.41 5.20
CA ALA A 222 -32.16 21.80 5.14
C ALA A 222 -31.08 22.74 4.54
N SER A 223 -29.89 22.24 4.20
CA SER A 223 -28.81 23.06 3.66
C SER A 223 -29.08 23.55 2.22
N GLU A 224 -28.44 24.67 1.82
CA GLU A 224 -28.58 25.20 0.45
C GLU A 224 -27.93 24.29 -0.60
N SER A 225 -26.94 23.51 -0.20
CA SER A 225 -26.19 22.60 -1.06
C SER A 225 -27.07 21.46 -1.55
N ARG A 226 -27.38 21.45 -2.85
CA ARG A 226 -28.16 20.37 -3.49
C ARG A 226 -27.54 18.99 -3.27
N TYR A 227 -26.21 18.90 -3.22
CA TYR A 227 -25.50 17.64 -2.97
C TYR A 227 -25.74 17.13 -1.55
N ASP A 228 -25.64 18.02 -0.57
CA ASP A 228 -25.84 17.66 0.84
C ASP A 228 -27.28 17.23 1.09
N ARG A 229 -28.25 17.94 0.49
CA ARG A 229 -29.67 17.57 0.55
C ARG A 229 -29.95 16.17 0.02
N ALA A 230 -29.42 15.86 -1.16
CA ALA A 230 -29.62 14.55 -1.77
C ALA A 230 -28.97 13.43 -0.95
N ALA A 231 -27.78 13.66 -0.39
CA ALA A 231 -27.11 12.67 0.45
C ALA A 231 -27.89 12.43 1.76
N ALA A 232 -28.33 13.50 2.42
CA ALA A 232 -29.10 13.42 3.66
C ALA A 232 -30.47 12.75 3.47
N ALA A 233 -31.25 13.16 2.46
CA ALA A 233 -32.56 12.59 2.18
C ALA A 233 -32.49 11.07 1.96
N ASN A 234 -31.50 10.60 1.20
CA ASN A 234 -31.28 9.16 0.99
C ASN A 234 -30.95 8.42 2.30
N ALA A 235 -30.12 9.00 3.16
CA ALA A 235 -29.77 8.41 4.44
C ALA A 235 -30.96 8.36 5.41
N ILE A 236 -31.75 9.44 5.48
CA ILE A 236 -32.97 9.53 6.29
C ILE A 236 -33.98 8.47 5.85
N ALA A 237 -34.20 8.33 4.54
CA ALA A 237 -35.10 7.30 4.01
C ALA A 237 -34.65 5.89 4.43
N GLN A 238 -33.35 5.58 4.30
CA GLN A 238 -32.81 4.28 4.72
C GLN A 238 -33.00 4.00 6.22
N ILE A 239 -32.76 5.00 7.07
CA ILE A 239 -32.94 4.86 8.53
C ILE A 239 -34.43 4.65 8.86
N ARG A 240 -35.33 5.45 8.31
CA ARG A 240 -36.78 5.34 8.58
C ARG A 240 -37.32 3.98 8.15
N THR A 241 -36.93 3.49 6.96
CA THR A 241 -37.31 2.14 6.51
C THR A 241 -36.81 1.05 7.46
N ARG A 242 -35.56 1.12 7.95
CA ARG A 242 -35.04 0.13 8.91
C ARG A 242 -35.79 0.13 10.24
N VAL A 243 -36.12 1.32 10.75
CA VAL A 243 -36.92 1.48 11.98
C VAL A 243 -38.31 0.89 11.81
N GLU A 244 -38.96 1.15 10.68
CA GLU A 244 -40.28 0.59 10.35
C GLU A 244 -40.23 -0.95 10.24
N GLU A 245 -39.15 -1.50 9.69
CA GLU A 245 -38.93 -2.95 9.59
C GLU A 245 -38.54 -3.61 10.93
N GLY A 246 -38.36 -2.84 12.01
CA GLY A 246 -37.89 -3.34 13.30
C GLY A 246 -36.48 -3.94 13.25
N ARG A 247 -35.68 -3.54 12.26
CA ARG A 247 -34.30 -4.00 12.08
C ARG A 247 -33.34 -2.98 12.68
N PRO A 248 -32.49 -3.39 13.64
CA PRO A 248 -31.46 -2.50 14.17
C PRO A 248 -30.42 -2.13 13.11
#